data_AF-A0A061ACH7-F1
#
_entry.id   AF-A0A061ACH7-F1
#
_cell.length_a   1.000
_cell.length_b   1.000
_cell.length_c   1.000
_cell.angle_alpha   90.00
_cell.angle_beta   90.00
_cell.angle_gamma   90.00
#
_symmetry.space_group_name_H-M   'P 1'
#
loop_
_entity.id
_entity.type
_entity.pdbx_description
1 polymer ?
#
loop_
_entity_poly.entity_id
_entity_poly.type
_entity_poly.pdbx_seq_one_letter_code
_entity_poly.pdbx_strand_id
1 'polypeptide(L)'
;MQWLEKQEGVRVERWENLDEWDVGVYLADGHRWRVDVKDHQDAQTIVDRPPAGETVVVPNYRRSQVNQLQAGLDALRTAEGQRYTVFTVSRFKAAVTKRLKGMGA
;
A
#
# COMPACT_ATOMS: atom_id res chain seq x y z
N MET A 1 0.26 -0.14 11.19
CA MET A 1 0.97 0.89 10.38
C MET A 1 1.74 1.93 11.19
N GLN A 2 1.55 2.06 12.52
CA GLN A 2 2.28 2.98 13.43
C GLN A 2 3.82 3.06 13.27
N TRP A 3 4.46 2.01 12.77
CA TRP A 3 5.91 2.03 12.50
C TRP A 3 6.32 3.14 11.51
N LEU A 4 5.46 3.49 10.55
CA LEU A 4 5.72 4.54 9.55
C LEU A 4 5.91 5.91 10.20
N GLU A 5 5.14 6.23 11.24
CA GLU A 5 5.18 7.52 11.95
C GLU A 5 6.48 7.72 12.73
N LYS A 6 7.25 6.64 12.95
CA LYS A 6 8.55 6.68 13.63
C LYS A 6 9.71 6.86 12.67
N GLN A 7 9.46 6.91 11.36
CA GLN A 7 10.52 7.04 10.36
C GLN A 7 10.77 8.51 10.05
N GLU A 8 12.02 8.94 10.19
CA GLU A 8 12.43 10.27 9.76
C GLU A 8 12.25 10.42 8.24
N GLY A 9 11.76 11.59 7.80
CA GLY A 9 11.49 11.86 6.38
C GLY A 9 10.21 11.22 5.84
N VAL A 10 9.38 10.60 6.70
CA VAL A 10 8.06 10.06 6.33
C VAL A 10 6.95 10.90 6.96
N ARG A 11 6.07 11.45 6.13
CA ARG A 11 4.80 12.05 6.56
C ARG A 11 3.68 11.03 6.34
N VAL A 12 2.88 10.80 7.37
CA VAL A 12 1.77 9.84 7.34
C VAL A 12 0.45 10.57 7.51
N GLU A 13 -0.50 10.32 6.62
CA GLU A 13 -1.90 10.74 6.76
C GLU A 13 -2.74 9.46 6.95
N ARG A 14 -3.69 9.49 7.88
CA ARG A 14 -4.57 8.35 8.18
C ARG A 14 -6.00 8.65 7.78
N TRP A 15 -6.77 7.57 7.60
CA TRP A 15 -8.19 7.57 7.23
C TRP A 15 -9.09 8.56 7.99
N GLU A 16 -8.83 8.87 9.27
CA GLU A 16 -9.59 9.92 9.98
C GLU A 16 -9.53 11.31 9.28
N ASN A 17 -8.60 11.48 8.34
CA ASN A 17 -8.43 12.68 7.51
C ASN A 17 -8.50 12.40 5.99
N LEU A 18 -8.96 11.22 5.55
CA LEU A 18 -8.96 10.80 4.14
C LEU A 18 -10.28 10.07 3.80
N ASP A 19 -10.90 10.36 2.66
CA ASP A 19 -12.19 9.75 2.31
C ASP A 19 -12.07 8.44 1.49
N GLU A 20 -10.90 8.18 0.88
CA GLU A 20 -10.78 7.16 -0.18
C GLU A 20 -9.83 5.99 0.13
N TRP A 21 -8.77 6.18 0.95
CA TRP A 21 -7.78 5.14 1.26
C TRP A 21 -7.35 5.18 2.74
N ASP A 22 -6.81 4.07 3.25
CA ASP A 22 -6.54 3.88 4.68
C ASP A 22 -5.36 4.73 5.20
N VAL A 23 -4.27 4.80 4.43
CA VAL A 23 -3.03 5.51 4.83
C VAL A 23 -2.35 6.17 3.64
N GLY A 24 -2.11 7.48 3.71
CA GLY A 24 -1.19 8.20 2.81
C GLY A 24 0.23 8.21 3.38
N VAL A 25 1.22 7.78 2.59
CA VAL A 25 2.64 7.82 2.95
C VAL A 25 3.37 8.73 1.97
N TYR A 26 3.95 9.81 2.47
CA TYR A 26 4.64 10.81 1.65
C TYR A 26 6.10 10.95 2.09
N LEU A 27 7.00 10.94 1.13
CA LEU A 27 8.43 11.12 1.35
C LEU A 27 8.90 12.49 0.84
N ALA A 28 10.04 12.96 1.35
CA ALA A 28 10.62 14.25 0.95
C ALA A 28 11.08 14.30 -0.52
N ASP A 29 11.32 13.16 -1.16
CA ASP A 29 11.67 13.07 -2.58
C ASP A 29 10.44 13.20 -3.52
N GLY A 30 9.27 13.49 -2.96
CA GLY A 30 8.00 13.57 -3.68
C GLY A 30 7.35 12.20 -3.94
N HIS A 31 7.98 11.09 -3.54
CA HIS A 31 7.35 9.78 -3.65
C HIS A 31 6.16 9.69 -2.69
N ARG A 32 5.07 9.11 -3.17
CA ARG A 32 3.86 8.85 -2.38
C ARG A 32 3.37 7.42 -2.57
N TRP A 33 2.78 6.86 -1.51
CA TRP A 33 1.93 5.67 -1.58
C TRP A 33 0.57 6.01 -0.98
N ARG A 34 -0.50 5.73 -1.73
CA ARG A 34 -1.84 5.63 -1.15
C ARG A 34 -2.12 4.17 -0.86
N VAL A 35 -2.25 3.87 0.42
CA VAL A 35 -2.25 2.51 0.92
C VAL A 35 -3.64 2.14 1.40
N ASP A 36 -4.12 1.03 0.88
CA ASP A 36 -5.29 0.31 1.38
C ASP A 36 -4.82 -0.96 2.10
N VAL A 37 -5.13 -1.08 3.39
CA VAL A 37 -4.82 -2.25 4.21
C VAL A 37 -6.01 -3.20 4.17
N LYS A 38 -5.86 -4.35 3.54
CA LYS A 38 -6.94 -5.34 3.42
C LYS A 38 -6.62 -6.62 4.20
N ASP A 39 -7.44 -6.90 5.20
CA ASP A 39 -7.44 -8.19 5.91
C ASP A 39 -8.73 -8.95 5.62
N HIS A 40 -8.86 -9.42 4.38
CA HIS A 40 -9.99 -10.23 3.96
C HIS A 40 -9.56 -11.68 3.72
N GLN A 41 -10.38 -12.64 4.11
CA GLN A 41 -10.06 -14.06 3.93
C GLN A 41 -10.08 -14.48 2.46
N ASP A 42 -11.00 -13.90 1.70
CA ASP A 42 -11.11 -14.13 0.28
C ASP A 42 -10.49 -12.96 -0.51
N ALA A 43 -9.53 -13.28 -1.36
CA ALA A 43 -8.88 -12.32 -2.24
C ALA A 43 -9.81 -11.84 -3.36
N GLN A 44 -10.75 -12.68 -3.81
CA GLN A 44 -11.64 -12.33 -4.92
C GLN A 44 -12.57 -11.18 -4.54
N THR A 45 -13.05 -11.15 -3.28
CA THR A 45 -13.84 -10.03 -2.76
C THR A 45 -13.12 -8.68 -2.89
N ILE A 46 -11.79 -8.64 -2.76
CA ILE A 46 -10.99 -7.42 -2.95
C ILE A 46 -10.86 -7.07 -4.45
N VAL A 47 -10.74 -8.07 -5.31
CA VAL A 47 -10.64 -7.87 -6.77
C VAL A 47 -11.97 -7.38 -7.35
N ASP A 48 -13.10 -7.92 -6.88
CA ASP A 48 -14.44 -7.56 -7.33
C ASP A 48 -14.83 -6.14 -6.90
N ARG A 49 -14.19 -5.62 -5.84
CA ARG A 49 -14.34 -4.25 -5.35
C ARG A 49 -12.96 -3.64 -5.11
N PRO A 50 -12.26 -3.24 -6.20
CA PRO A 50 -10.89 -2.76 -6.11
C PRO A 50 -10.76 -1.58 -5.14
N PRO A 51 -9.67 -1.54 -4.33
CA PRO A 51 -9.40 -0.39 -3.48
C PRO A 51 -9.09 0.88 -4.28
N ALA A 52 -9.26 2.04 -3.65
CA ALA A 52 -8.97 3.32 -4.30
C ALA A 52 -7.46 3.59 -4.39
N GLY A 53 -6.71 3.24 -3.34
CA GLY A 53 -5.26 3.35 -3.29
C GLY A 53 -4.57 2.34 -4.20
N GLU A 54 -3.57 2.79 -4.95
CA GLU A 54 -2.79 1.93 -5.83
C GLU A 54 -1.93 0.90 -5.08
N THR A 55 -1.68 1.12 -3.78
CA THR A 55 -0.87 0.22 -2.96
C THR A 55 -1.77 -0.60 -2.04
N VAL A 56 -1.91 -1.90 -2.34
CA VAL A 56 -2.69 -2.82 -1.49
C VAL A 56 -1.75 -3.53 -0.53
N VAL A 57 -2.02 -3.45 0.77
CA VAL A 57 -1.22 -4.09 1.81
C VAL A 57 -2.05 -5.11 2.56
N VAL A 58 -1.61 -6.36 2.55
CA VAL A 58 -2.23 -7.44 3.34
C VAL A 58 -1.37 -7.79 4.57
N PRO A 59 -1.97 -8.30 5.66
CA PRO A 59 -1.21 -8.85 6.78
C PRO A 59 -0.26 -9.97 6.36
N ASN A 60 0.84 -10.14 7.09
CA ASN A 60 1.86 -11.15 6.75
C ASN A 60 1.31 -12.59 6.75
N TYR A 61 0.32 -12.91 7.59
CA TYR A 61 -0.32 -14.23 7.60
C TYR A 61 -1.19 -14.48 6.36
N ARG A 62 -1.57 -13.43 5.61
CA ARG A 62 -2.29 -13.50 4.33
C ARG A 62 -1.35 -13.54 3.12
N ARG A 63 -0.03 -13.72 3.32
CA ARG A 63 0.99 -13.69 2.25
C ARG A 63 0.68 -14.57 1.04
N SER A 64 -0.04 -15.69 1.23
CA SER A 64 -0.42 -16.59 0.14
C SER A 64 -1.34 -15.94 -0.89
N GLN A 65 -2.09 -14.90 -0.51
CA GLN A 65 -3.00 -14.18 -1.39
C GLN A 65 -2.29 -13.18 -2.32
N VAL A 66 -1.04 -12.78 -2.03
CA VAL A 66 -0.36 -11.68 -2.74
C VAL A 66 -0.32 -11.89 -4.25
N ASN A 67 0.06 -13.10 -4.69
CA ASN A 67 0.16 -13.38 -6.14
C ASN A 67 -1.22 -13.39 -6.81
N GLN A 68 -2.24 -13.95 -6.14
CA GLN A 68 -3.60 -13.97 -6.65
C GLN A 68 -4.17 -12.55 -6.75
N LEU A 69 -3.97 -11.72 -5.71
CA LEU A 69 -4.39 -10.32 -5.69
C LEU A 69 -3.68 -9.52 -6.78
N GLN A 70 -2.36 -9.67 -6.92
CA GLN A 70 -1.62 -8.95 -7.95
C GLN A 70 -2.14 -9.32 -9.34
N ALA A 71 -2.30 -10.62 -9.64
CA ALA A 71 -2.82 -11.07 -10.93
C ALA A 71 -4.25 -10.56 -11.20
N GLY A 72 -5.13 -10.57 -10.20
CA GLY A 72 -6.50 -10.06 -10.35
C GLY A 72 -6.55 -8.55 -10.55
N LEU A 73 -5.64 -7.80 -9.93
CA LEU A 73 -5.59 -6.34 -10.01
C LEU A 73 -4.77 -5.82 -11.21
N ASP A 74 -3.89 -6.65 -11.82
CA ASP A 74 -3.04 -6.24 -12.96
C ASP A 74 -3.85 -5.80 -14.19
N ALA A 75 -5.05 -6.37 -14.37
CA ALA A 75 -5.98 -5.98 -15.43
C ALA A 75 -6.74 -4.67 -15.12
N LEU A 76 -6.71 -4.23 -13.86
CA LEU A 76 -7.49 -3.10 -13.36
C LEU A 76 -6.60 -1.87 -13.13
N ARG A 77 -7.22 -0.71 -12.98
CA ARG A 77 -6.54 0.55 -12.67
C ARG A 77 -7.33 1.30 -11.61
N THR A 78 -6.64 2.11 -10.82
CA THR A 78 -7.29 3.09 -9.94
C THR A 78 -8.06 4.12 -10.77
N ALA A 79 -8.90 4.94 -10.11
CA ALA A 79 -9.60 6.05 -10.77
C ALA A 79 -8.63 7.03 -11.48
N GLU A 80 -7.39 7.15 -10.99
CA GLU A 80 -6.33 7.97 -11.57
C GLU A 80 -5.49 7.25 -12.63
N GLY A 81 -5.89 6.04 -13.04
CA GLY A 81 -5.19 5.25 -14.06
C GLY A 81 -3.91 4.57 -13.59
N GLN A 82 -3.65 4.52 -12.27
CA GLN A 82 -2.45 3.88 -11.73
C GLN A 82 -2.58 2.36 -11.69
N ARG A 83 -1.44 1.67 -11.83
CA ARG A 83 -1.35 0.22 -11.63
C ARG A 83 -1.30 -0.11 -10.15
N TYR A 84 -2.01 -1.17 -9.77
CA TYR A 84 -1.95 -1.69 -8.42
C TYR A 84 -0.61 -2.38 -8.13
N THR A 85 -0.14 -2.23 -6.89
CA THR A 85 0.97 -3.01 -6.35
C THR A 85 0.58 -3.62 -5.02
N VAL A 86 0.73 -4.94 -4.89
CA VAL A 86 0.35 -5.68 -3.69
C VAL A 86 1.58 -6.03 -2.85
N PHE A 87 1.51 -5.72 -1.56
CA PHE A 87 2.54 -6.05 -0.59
C PHE A 87 1.95 -6.81 0.60
N THR A 88 2.80 -7.57 1.29
CA THR A 88 2.58 -7.82 2.71
C THR A 88 3.04 -6.62 3.53
N VAL A 89 2.57 -6.48 4.77
CA VAL A 89 3.07 -5.45 5.70
C VAL A 89 4.60 -5.44 5.78
N SER A 90 5.25 -6.59 5.89
CA SER A 90 6.73 -6.66 5.96
C SER A 90 7.40 -6.17 4.67
N ARG A 91 6.88 -6.54 3.50
CA ARG A 91 7.45 -6.12 2.20
C ARG A 91 7.20 -4.65 1.93
N PHE A 92 6.06 -4.12 2.34
CA PHE A 92 5.78 -2.69 2.25
C PHE A 92 6.77 -1.88 3.10
N LYS A 93 6.98 -2.28 4.36
CA LYS A 93 8.01 -1.65 5.22
C LYS A 93 9.40 -1.69 4.59
N ALA A 94 9.79 -2.84 4.02
CA ALA A 94 11.07 -2.98 3.33
C ALA A 94 11.18 -2.05 2.11
N ALA A 95 10.10 -1.87 1.35
CA ALA A 95 10.06 -0.94 0.23
C ALA A 95 10.25 0.52 0.69
N VAL A 96 9.56 0.93 1.76
CA VAL A 96 9.74 2.24 2.38
C VAL A 96 11.17 2.42 2.88
N THR A 97 11.72 1.47 3.64
CA THR A 97 13.12 1.54 4.12
C THR A 97 14.12 1.63 2.97
N LYS A 98 13.92 0.86 1.90
CA LYS A 98 14.80 0.90 0.73
C LYS A 98 14.79 2.28 0.09
N ARG A 99 13.62 2.90 -0.05
CA ARG A 99 13.48 4.24 -0.63
C ARG A 99 14.15 5.29 0.24
N LEU A 100 13.89 5.28 1.55
CA LEU A 100 14.52 6.19 2.52
C LEU A 100 16.05 6.09 2.49
N LYS A 101 16.61 4.87 2.45
CA LYS A 101 18.06 4.68 2.33
C LYS A 101 18.63 5.21 1.01
N GLY A 102 17.86 5.10 -0.07
CA GLY A 102 18.25 5.65 -1.37
C GLY A 102 18.21 7.18 -1.45
N MET A 103 17.50 7.86 -0.54
CA MET A 103 17.47 9.32 -0.45
C MET A 103 18.68 9.91 0.29
N GLY A 104 19.33 9.11 1.15
CA GLY A 104 20.52 9.53 1.91
C GLY A 104 21.85 9.22 1.21
N ALA A 105 21.82 8.87 -0.07
CA ALA A 105 22.97 8.52 -0.90
C ALA A 105 23.33 9.65 -1.87
#